data_AF-A0A6G6X9M0-F1
#
_entry.id   AF-A0A6G6X9M0-F1
#
_cell.length_a   1.000
_cell.length_b   1.000
_cell.length_c   1.000
_cell.angle_alpha   90.00
_cell.angle_beta   90.00
_cell.angle_gamma   90.00
#
_symmetry.space_group_name_H-M   'P 1'
#
loop_
_entity.id
_entity.type
_entity.pdbx_description
1 polymer ?
#
loop_
_entity_poly.entity_id
_entity_poly.type
_entity_poly.pdbx_seq_one_letter_code
_entity_poly.pdbx_strand_id
1 'polypeptide(L)'
;MSLFLAATLGLAPLAAQAAAPVGPPAQAPSLSQENSALLRCSAAFALVSYGQANGDEAARKWPAIDPRGREFFVRTLAKLMDDTGMDRDRVSALASAEAQRLLDQGQVDAVMPACLLMLETSGV
;
A
#
# COMPACT_ATOMS: atom_id res chain seq x y z
N MET A 1 68.47 -19.31 -11.00
CA MET A 1 67.81 -20.60 -11.29
C MET A 1 66.37 -20.46 -10.80
N SER A 2 65.33 -20.29 -11.58
CA SER A 2 65.15 -20.48 -13.02
C SER A 2 63.91 -19.69 -13.48
N LEU A 3 64.07 -19.12 -14.67
CA LEU A 3 63.12 -18.99 -15.78
C LEU A 3 61.71 -18.38 -15.59
N PHE A 4 61.62 -17.18 -16.17
CA PHE A 4 60.50 -16.61 -16.92
C PHE A 4 59.61 -17.65 -17.64
N LEU A 5 58.29 -17.46 -17.56
CA LEU A 5 57.38 -17.85 -18.63
C LEU A 5 56.43 -16.68 -18.93
N ALA A 6 56.61 -16.12 -20.12
CA ALA A 6 55.77 -15.11 -20.73
C ALA A 6 54.50 -15.77 -21.31
N ALA A 7 53.36 -15.09 -21.24
CA ALA A 7 52.20 -15.41 -22.09
C ALA A 7 51.31 -14.16 -22.28
N THR A 8 51.63 -13.43 -23.35
CA THR A 8 50.73 -12.84 -24.35
C THR A 8 49.45 -12.11 -23.90
N LEU A 9 49.48 -10.79 -24.12
CA LEU A 9 48.33 -9.87 -24.22
C LEU A 9 47.26 -10.40 -25.18
N GLY A 10 46.02 -10.52 -24.72
CA GLY A 10 44.83 -10.50 -25.55
C GLY A 10 44.11 -9.17 -25.38
N LEU A 11 44.18 -8.27 -26.37
CA LEU A 11 43.29 -7.13 -26.46
C LEU A 11 41.94 -7.62 -27.00
N ALA A 12 40.92 -7.68 -26.13
CA ALA A 12 39.53 -7.83 -26.55
C ALA A 12 38.97 -6.45 -26.94
N PRO A 13 38.22 -6.33 -28.06
CA PRO A 13 37.58 -5.08 -28.43
C PRO A 13 36.42 -4.81 -27.47
N LEU A 14 36.46 -3.65 -26.83
CA LEU A 14 35.38 -3.13 -26.00
C LEU A 14 34.20 -2.81 -26.93
N ALA A 15 33.17 -3.65 -26.92
CA ALA A 15 31.91 -3.35 -27.59
C ALA A 15 31.28 -2.14 -26.88
N ALA A 16 31.17 -1.02 -27.59
CA ALA A 16 30.45 0.16 -27.14
C ALA A 16 28.97 -0.19 -27.00
N GLN A 17 28.57 -0.53 -25.78
CA GLN A 17 27.17 -0.67 -25.38
C GLN A 17 26.53 0.72 -25.46
N ALA A 18 25.80 0.95 -26.55
CA ALA A 18 24.91 2.09 -26.69
C ALA A 18 23.92 2.05 -25.52
N ALA A 19 24.12 2.92 -24.54
CA ALA A 19 23.17 3.13 -23.47
C ALA A 19 21.85 3.60 -24.11
N ALA A 20 20.84 2.73 -24.09
CA ALA A 20 19.48 3.15 -24.38
C ALA A 20 19.13 4.30 -23.41
N PRO A 21 18.42 5.35 -23.86
CA PRO A 21 17.96 6.39 -22.96
C PRO A 21 17.09 5.73 -21.89
N VAL A 22 17.60 5.69 -20.66
CA VAL A 22 16.83 5.34 -19.48
C VAL A 22 15.84 6.49 -19.29
N GLY A 23 14.64 6.30 -19.82
CA GLY A 23 13.52 7.18 -19.51
C GLY A 23 13.29 7.21 -18.00
N PRO A 24 12.78 8.31 -17.43
CA PRO A 24 12.43 8.36 -16.02
C PRO A 24 11.55 7.15 -15.68
N PRO A 25 11.75 6.48 -14.53
CA PRO A 25 10.85 5.42 -14.11
C PRO A 25 9.43 5.98 -14.11
N ALA A 26 8.52 5.31 -14.82
CA ALA A 26 7.11 5.64 -14.81
C ALA A 26 6.66 5.65 -13.34
N GLN A 27 6.41 6.83 -12.80
CA GLN A 27 5.88 6.98 -11.46
C GLN A 27 4.49 6.36 -11.50
N ALA A 28 4.32 5.21 -10.85
CA ALA A 28 2.98 4.68 -10.59
C ALA A 28 2.18 5.84 -9.99
N PRO A 29 0.98 6.17 -10.52
CA PRO A 29 0.23 7.32 -10.03
C PRO A 29 0.05 7.17 -8.52
N SER A 30 0.75 8.01 -7.76
CA SER A 30 0.61 8.05 -6.32
C SER A 30 -0.82 8.46 -6.01
N LEU A 31 -1.51 7.71 -5.14
CA LEU A 31 -2.83 8.10 -4.67
C LEU A 31 -2.80 9.56 -4.19
N SER A 32 -3.87 10.30 -4.43
CA SER A 32 -4.05 11.63 -3.82
C SER A 32 -3.99 11.50 -2.30
N GLN A 33 -3.73 12.61 -1.60
CA GLN A 33 -3.74 12.58 -0.13
C GLN A 33 -5.10 12.15 0.43
N GLU A 34 -6.20 12.58 -0.22
CA GLU A 34 -7.55 12.16 0.11
C GLU A 34 -7.73 10.64 -0.05
N ASN A 35 -7.40 10.10 -1.22
CA ASN A 35 -7.55 8.65 -1.48
C ASN A 35 -6.64 7.81 -0.60
N SER A 36 -5.46 8.33 -0.25
CA SER A 36 -4.57 7.69 0.73
C SER A 36 -5.18 7.65 2.13
N ALA A 37 -5.83 8.73 2.57
CA ALA A 37 -6.49 8.79 3.86
C ALA A 37 -7.72 7.88 3.93
N LEU A 38 -8.56 7.89 2.87
CA LEU A 38 -9.70 7.00 2.73
C LEU A 38 -9.29 5.52 2.76
N LEU A 39 -8.23 5.16 2.03
CA LEU A 39 -7.70 3.80 2.00
C LEU A 39 -7.20 3.36 3.38
N ARG A 40 -6.45 4.22 4.09
CA ARG A 40 -5.96 3.96 5.44
C ARG A 40 -7.10 3.71 6.43
N CYS A 41 -8.12 4.54 6.40
CA CYS A 41 -9.26 4.39 7.29
C CYS A 41 -10.11 3.17 6.95
N SER A 42 -10.29 2.87 5.66
CA SER A 42 -10.93 1.63 5.21
C SER A 42 -10.19 0.39 5.73
N ALA A 43 -8.85 0.37 5.64
CA ALA A 43 -8.03 -0.71 6.16
C ALA A 43 -8.12 -0.83 7.69
N ALA A 44 -8.04 0.29 8.42
CA ALA A 44 -8.18 0.29 9.88
C ALA A 44 -9.55 -0.25 10.32
N PHE A 45 -10.63 0.14 9.65
CA PHE A 45 -11.97 -0.38 9.92
C PHE A 45 -12.11 -1.86 9.60
N ALA A 46 -11.52 -2.35 8.51
CA ALA A 46 -11.53 -3.78 8.21
C ALA A 46 -10.86 -4.59 9.34
N LEU A 47 -9.72 -4.12 9.86
CA LEU A 47 -9.02 -4.75 10.97
C LEU A 47 -9.82 -4.72 12.27
N VAL A 48 -10.38 -3.56 12.63
CA VAL A 48 -11.19 -3.42 13.85
C VAL A 48 -12.50 -4.22 13.76
N SER A 49 -13.17 -4.21 12.61
CA SER A 49 -14.39 -5.00 12.36
C SER A 49 -14.11 -6.49 12.53
N TYR A 50 -13.03 -6.99 11.91
CA TYR A 50 -12.59 -8.37 12.08
C TYR A 50 -12.30 -8.70 13.55
N GLY A 51 -11.54 -7.85 14.24
CA GLY A 51 -11.24 -8.06 15.66
C GLY A 51 -12.49 -8.06 16.54
N GLN A 52 -13.42 -7.12 16.34
CA GLN A 52 -14.68 -7.05 17.07
C GLN A 52 -15.53 -8.32 16.85
N ALA A 53 -15.62 -8.80 15.60
CA ALA A 53 -16.33 -10.03 15.25
C ALA A 53 -15.73 -11.29 15.88
N ASN A 54 -14.42 -11.30 16.13
CA ASN A 54 -13.70 -12.43 16.73
C ASN A 54 -13.46 -12.28 18.24
N GLY A 55 -13.99 -11.21 18.84
CA GLY A 55 -13.89 -10.97 20.28
C GLY A 55 -12.52 -10.49 20.78
N ASP A 56 -11.74 -9.85 19.91
CA ASP A 56 -10.47 -9.22 20.28
C ASP A 56 -10.72 -7.98 21.15
N GLU A 57 -10.22 -8.01 22.39
CA GLU A 57 -10.32 -6.90 23.35
C GLU A 57 -9.63 -5.62 22.84
N ALA A 58 -8.54 -5.74 22.07
CA ALA A 58 -7.87 -4.59 21.49
C ALA A 58 -8.74 -3.88 20.44
N ALA A 59 -9.63 -4.61 19.76
CA ALA A 59 -10.61 -4.04 18.82
C ALA A 59 -11.88 -3.55 19.53
N ARG A 60 -12.29 -4.19 20.63
CA ARG A 60 -13.49 -3.83 21.42
C ARG A 60 -13.35 -2.54 22.21
N LYS A 61 -12.14 -2.01 22.41
CA LYS A 61 -11.94 -0.67 22.98
C LYS A 61 -12.48 0.45 22.07
N TRP A 62 -12.62 0.17 20.77
CA TRP A 62 -13.23 1.10 19.81
C TRP A 62 -14.76 0.93 19.81
N PRO A 63 -15.53 1.98 19.49
CA PRO A 63 -16.98 1.85 19.27
C PRO A 63 -17.30 0.77 18.24
N ALA A 64 -18.50 0.20 18.31
CA ALA A 64 -18.98 -0.70 17.27
C ALA A 64 -19.05 0.08 15.94
N ILE A 65 -18.21 -0.29 14.98
CA ILE A 65 -18.10 0.43 13.71
C ILE A 65 -19.03 -0.12 12.64
N ASP A 66 -19.44 -1.38 12.75
CA ASP A 66 -20.34 -1.99 11.79
C ASP A 66 -21.81 -1.70 12.12
N PRO A 67 -22.67 -1.54 11.08
CA PRO A 67 -22.42 -1.83 9.66
C PRO A 67 -21.68 -0.72 8.87
N ARG A 68 -21.50 0.46 9.48
CA ARG A 68 -21.02 1.69 8.81
C ARG A 68 -19.59 1.56 8.29
N GLY A 69 -18.69 0.91 9.04
CA GLY A 69 -17.30 0.67 8.65
C GLY A 69 -17.19 -0.18 7.38
N ARG A 70 -17.98 -1.26 7.27
CA ARG A 70 -18.10 -2.05 6.04
C ARG A 70 -18.63 -1.23 4.85
N GLU A 71 -19.64 -0.40 5.05
CA GLU A 71 -20.16 0.45 3.98
C GLU A 71 -19.12 1.49 3.52
N PHE A 72 -18.44 2.13 4.46
CA PHE A 72 -17.33 3.03 4.20
C PHE A 72 -16.24 2.37 3.34
N PHE A 73 -15.86 1.13 3.68
CA PHE A 73 -14.88 0.36 2.91
C PHE A 73 -15.36 0.16 1.46
N VAL A 74 -16.57 -0.34 1.25
CA VAL A 74 -17.10 -0.60 -0.11
C VAL A 74 -17.16 0.68 -0.95
N ARG A 75 -17.68 1.78 -0.38
CA ARG A 75 -17.77 3.08 -1.06
C ARG A 75 -16.40 3.66 -1.38
N THR A 76 -15.44 3.52 -0.47
CA THR A 76 -14.05 3.95 -0.68
C THR A 76 -13.41 3.20 -1.83
N LEU A 77 -13.52 1.88 -1.88
CA LEU A 77 -12.90 1.08 -2.94
C LEU A 77 -13.50 1.44 -4.31
N ALA A 78 -14.82 1.66 -4.38
CA ALA A 78 -15.46 2.15 -5.61
C ALA A 78 -14.93 3.53 -6.03
N LYS A 79 -14.86 4.49 -5.09
CA LYS A 79 -14.31 5.84 -5.35
C LYS A 79 -12.86 5.77 -5.83
N LEU A 80 -12.02 4.88 -5.27
CA LEU A 80 -10.65 4.71 -5.73
C LEU A 80 -10.59 4.22 -7.18
N MET A 81 -11.47 3.31 -7.58
CA MET A 81 -11.55 2.87 -8.97
C MET A 81 -11.96 4.04 -9.89
N ASP A 82 -12.97 4.82 -9.50
CA ASP A 82 -13.46 5.96 -10.27
C ASP A 82 -12.41 7.07 -10.43
N ASP A 83 -11.71 7.42 -9.34
CA ASP A 83 -10.74 8.52 -9.31
C ASP A 83 -9.42 8.18 -10.02
N THR A 84 -9.05 6.90 -10.07
CA THR A 84 -7.71 6.48 -10.51
C THR A 84 -7.71 5.62 -11.78
N GLY A 85 -8.87 5.11 -12.19
CA GLY A 85 -9.01 4.15 -13.29
C GLY A 85 -8.46 2.75 -12.97
N MET A 86 -8.06 2.48 -11.71
CA MET A 86 -7.61 1.16 -11.29
C MET A 86 -8.78 0.16 -11.29
N ASP A 87 -8.48 -1.09 -11.60
CA ASP A 87 -9.46 -2.17 -11.49
C ASP A 87 -9.63 -2.64 -10.03
N ARG A 88 -10.62 -3.52 -9.84
CA ARG A 88 -10.96 -4.09 -8.54
C ARG A 88 -9.78 -4.81 -7.90
N ASP A 89 -9.04 -5.60 -8.68
CA ASP A 89 -7.95 -6.43 -8.16
C ASP A 89 -6.82 -5.54 -7.64
N ARG A 90 -6.50 -4.48 -8.37
CA ARG A 90 -5.49 -3.50 -7.97
C ARG A 90 -5.90 -2.74 -6.72
N VAL A 91 -7.14 -2.27 -6.64
CA VAL A 91 -7.64 -1.55 -5.45
C VAL A 91 -7.73 -2.48 -4.22
N SER A 92 -8.14 -3.74 -4.42
CA SER A 92 -8.14 -4.76 -3.35
C SER A 92 -6.73 -5.04 -2.82
N ALA A 93 -5.75 -5.14 -3.73
CA ALA A 93 -4.34 -5.30 -3.36
C ALA A 93 -3.82 -4.10 -2.56
N LEU A 94 -4.21 -2.86 -2.92
CA LEU A 94 -3.86 -1.66 -2.16
C LEU A 94 -4.47 -1.68 -0.76
N ALA A 95 -5.74 -2.05 -0.62
CA ALA A 95 -6.40 -2.14 0.68
C ALA A 95 -5.75 -3.21 1.58
N SER A 96 -5.42 -4.36 1.01
CA SER A 96 -4.74 -5.45 1.71
C SER A 96 -3.34 -5.03 2.15
N ALA A 97 -2.58 -4.36 1.27
CA ALA A 97 -1.25 -3.85 1.58
C ALA A 97 -1.28 -2.78 2.68
N GLU A 98 -2.27 -1.88 2.67
CA GLU A 98 -2.41 -0.85 3.71
C GLU A 98 -2.81 -1.47 5.06
N ALA A 99 -3.67 -2.48 5.07
CA ALA A 99 -4.00 -3.23 6.29
C ALA A 99 -2.76 -3.92 6.86
N GLN A 100 -1.97 -4.61 6.02
CA GLN A 100 -0.73 -5.24 6.45
C GLN A 100 0.26 -4.21 7.00
N ARG A 101 0.43 -3.06 6.32
CA ARG A 101 1.29 -1.97 6.77
C ARG A 101 0.88 -1.45 8.14
N LEU A 102 -0.41 -1.29 8.40
CA LEU A 102 -0.92 -0.85 9.71
C LEU A 102 -0.61 -1.86 10.82
N LEU A 103 -0.73 -3.16 10.53
CA LEU A 103 -0.37 -4.22 11.47
C LEU A 103 1.14 -4.25 11.75
N ASP A 104 1.96 -4.25 10.70
CA ASP A 104 3.43 -4.31 10.79
C ASP A 104 4.00 -3.14 11.60
N GLN A 105 3.36 -1.97 11.50
CA GLN A 105 3.80 -0.75 12.19
C GLN A 105 3.09 -0.52 13.53
N GLY A 106 2.14 -1.38 13.92
CA GLY A 106 1.34 -1.19 15.14
C GLY A 106 0.53 0.12 15.14
N GLN A 107 0.08 0.57 13.97
CA GLN A 107 -0.48 1.91 13.77
C GLN A 107 -2.01 1.99 13.80
N VAL A 108 -2.71 0.86 13.98
CA VAL A 108 -4.18 0.86 14.06
C VAL A 108 -4.66 1.87 15.10
N ASP A 109 -4.07 1.86 16.29
CA ASP A 109 -4.47 2.76 17.38
C ASP A 109 -4.20 4.23 17.10
N ALA A 110 -3.13 4.51 16.37
CA ALA A 110 -2.73 5.88 16.03
C ALA A 110 -3.69 6.51 15.01
N VAL A 111 -4.25 5.70 14.10
CA VAL A 111 -5.08 6.21 12.98
C VAL A 111 -6.56 6.22 13.32
N MET A 112 -7.02 5.31 14.20
CA MET A 112 -8.44 5.11 14.49
C MET A 112 -9.18 6.38 14.95
N PRO A 113 -8.64 7.26 15.82
CA PRO A 113 -9.36 8.47 16.22
C PRO A 113 -9.73 9.38 15.06
N ALA A 114 -8.79 9.59 14.12
CA ALA A 114 -9.06 10.40 12.92
C ALA A 114 -10.01 9.67 11.96
N CYS A 115 -9.89 8.35 11.86
CA CYS A 115 -10.77 7.57 11.00
C CYS A 115 -12.22 7.59 11.49
N LEU A 116 -12.48 7.51 12.80
CA LEU A 116 -13.84 7.60 13.35
C LEU A 116 -14.50 8.94 12.99
N LEU A 117 -13.78 10.06 13.08
CA LEU A 117 -14.28 11.36 12.62
C LEU A 117 -14.62 11.33 11.11
N MET A 118 -13.75 10.72 10.31
CA MET A 118 -14.01 10.55 8.88
C MET A 118 -15.27 9.70 8.62
N LEU A 119 -15.48 8.63 9.38
CA LEU A 119 -16.68 7.79 9.30
C LEU A 119 -17.94 8.59 9.62
N GLU A 120 -17.93 9.38 10.69
CA GLU A 120 -19.03 10.28 11.09
C GLU A 120 -19.42 11.27 9.98
N THR A 121 -18.43 11.82 9.27
CA THR A 121 -18.67 12.81 8.21
C THR A 121 -18.93 12.20 6.82
N SER A 122 -18.74 10.89 6.64
CA SER A 122 -18.83 10.23 5.33
C SER A 122 -20.25 10.05 4.78
N GLY A 123 -21.25 10.30 5.61
CA GLY A 123 -22.66 10.12 5.25
C GLY A 123 -23.10 8.65 5.15
N VAL A 124 -22.33 7.72 5.72
CA VAL A 124 -22.75 6.34 6.05
C VAL A 124 -23.10 6.20 7.52
#